data_AF-A0A6L4Z661-F1
#
_entry.id   AF-A0A6L4Z661-F1
#
_cell.length_a   1.000
_cell.length_b   1.000
_cell.length_c   1.000
_cell.angle_alpha   90.00
_cell.angle_beta   90.00
_cell.angle_gamma   90.00
#
_symmetry.space_group_name_H-M   'P 1'
#
loop_
_entity.id
_entity.type
_entity.pdbx_description
1 polymer ?
#
loop_
_entity_poly.entity_id
_entity_poly.type
_entity_poly.pdbx_seq_one_letter_code
_entity_poly.pdbx_strand_id
1 'polypeptide(L)'
;HQHIIREADGRVLLGRSKLTSEERYITIPRFCTFNSVADDMAFCHPSVQKKDGKLRIIDAENAWFIRVDSIKQYGDDPSLEKNTINPLSPLLFLNIETQPGATALIWNHIQDEPGKPCPNPRVILPRKSVPNVVNRPVSVDIRSFGIRTPVCTKENPSYGIVGLFHVLPPALAWLWRLVAPRGHNNPSIVGSGNMESEGVGSYWPFATGKRIPHANMLLKQIIDTPRTTFTLVPNQNIGVWEVGFKPQLLMREYLTRRGAARLKNDQYQPARCPLLGYELNYLTLEGSKIPSRFLKVYNQPEIGLEGYDAGAEILREFFKTELQKYLKADLLQTGKRIIDACMSNATIEEYNEIIPMSFEYEYSFNRIEDYEQSSYKYV
;
A
#
# COMPACT_ATOMS: atom_id res chain seq x y z
N HIS A 1 0.53 -13.95 3.41
CA HIS A 1 -0.93 -14.13 3.49
C HIS A 1 -1.64 -13.30 2.43
N GLN A 2 -2.28 -13.94 1.46
CA GLN A 2 -3.10 -13.26 0.45
C GLN A 2 -4.59 -13.11 0.84
N HIS A 3 -4.99 -13.76 1.93
CA HIS A 3 -6.39 -13.89 2.37
C HIS A 3 -6.56 -13.53 3.85
N ILE A 4 -7.77 -13.11 4.21
CA ILE A 4 -8.16 -12.99 5.61
C ILE A 4 -8.40 -14.39 6.16
N ILE A 5 -7.67 -14.74 7.23
CA ILE A 5 -7.83 -16.02 7.92
C ILE A 5 -8.82 -15.81 9.07
N ARG A 6 -9.71 -16.78 9.26
CA ARG A 6 -10.57 -16.86 10.44
C ARG A 6 -9.87 -17.71 11.48
N GLU A 7 -9.98 -17.29 12.73
CA GLU A 7 -9.63 -18.13 13.87
C GLU A 7 -10.55 -19.35 13.94
N ALA A 8 -10.19 -20.32 14.79
CA ALA A 8 -10.97 -21.54 14.98
C ALA A 8 -12.43 -21.27 15.42
N ASP A 9 -12.68 -20.13 16.06
CA ASP A 9 -14.03 -19.70 16.49
C ASP A 9 -14.79 -18.88 15.43
N GLY A 10 -14.23 -18.75 14.22
CA GLY A 10 -14.83 -18.05 13.09
C GLY A 10 -14.62 -16.53 13.07
N ARG A 11 -14.03 -15.94 14.12
CA ARG A 11 -13.71 -14.50 14.17
C ARG A 11 -12.43 -14.20 13.39
N VAL A 12 -12.21 -12.92 13.11
CA VAL A 12 -10.98 -12.42 12.47
C VAL A 12 -10.24 -11.56 13.48
N LEU A 13 -9.00 -11.93 13.80
CA LEU A 13 -8.12 -11.07 14.61
C LEU A 13 -7.84 -9.77 13.85
N LEU A 14 -8.27 -8.64 14.39
CA LEU A 14 -7.97 -7.31 13.87
C LEU A 14 -6.54 -6.89 14.23
N GLY A 15 -6.12 -7.13 15.47
CA GLY A 15 -4.76 -6.84 15.92
C GLY A 15 -4.52 -7.21 17.38
N ARG A 16 -3.24 -7.21 17.77
CA ARG A 16 -2.76 -7.45 19.14
C ARG A 16 -1.96 -6.27 19.65
N SER A 17 -2.27 -5.75 20.84
CA SER A 17 -1.51 -4.66 21.46
C SER A 17 -0.11 -5.14 21.81
N LYS A 18 0.91 -4.39 21.36
CA LYS A 18 2.32 -4.66 21.71
C LYS A 18 2.66 -4.34 23.16
N LEU A 19 1.82 -3.56 23.85
CA LEU A 19 2.06 -3.13 25.23
C LEU A 19 1.32 -3.99 26.25
N THR A 20 0.07 -4.36 25.95
CA THR A 20 -0.79 -5.09 26.89
C THR A 20 -1.05 -6.54 26.49
N SER A 21 -0.62 -6.95 25.29
CA SER A 21 -0.98 -8.24 24.66
C SER A 21 -2.48 -8.44 24.44
N GLU A 22 -3.30 -7.39 24.63
CA GLU A 22 -4.73 -7.41 24.36
C GLU A 22 -4.99 -7.71 22.89
N GLU A 23 -5.93 -8.62 22.62
CA GLU A 23 -6.35 -8.96 21.26
C GLU A 23 -7.73 -8.39 20.93
N ARG A 24 -7.90 -8.00 19.68
CA ARG A 24 -9.19 -7.51 19.18
C ARG A 24 -9.62 -8.27 17.95
N TYR A 25 -10.89 -8.65 17.97
CA TYR A 25 -11.52 -9.49 16.97
C TYR A 25 -12.73 -8.79 16.36
N ILE A 26 -13.03 -9.13 15.11
CA ILE A 26 -14.25 -8.73 14.40
C ILE A 26 -14.88 -9.95 13.73
N THR A 27 -16.16 -9.84 13.35
CA THR A 27 -16.86 -10.90 12.61
C THR A 27 -17.13 -10.45 11.19
N ILE A 28 -16.69 -11.22 10.20
CA ILE A 28 -17.01 -10.98 8.79
C ILE A 28 -17.71 -12.24 8.26
N PRO A 29 -19.06 -12.26 8.21
CA PRO A 29 -19.85 -13.44 7.85
C PRO A 29 -19.48 -14.01 6.47
N ARG A 30 -19.23 -13.14 5.50
CA ARG A 30 -18.87 -13.53 4.13
C ARG A 30 -17.72 -12.66 3.62
N PHE A 31 -16.68 -13.28 3.09
CA PHE A 31 -15.58 -12.57 2.42
C PHE A 31 -15.87 -12.34 0.94
N CYS A 32 -15.24 -11.30 0.37
CA CYS A 32 -15.19 -11.12 -1.08
C CYS A 32 -14.31 -12.19 -1.73
N THR A 33 -14.59 -12.47 -3.00
CA THR A 33 -13.70 -13.28 -3.84
C THR A 33 -12.89 -12.36 -4.74
N PHE A 34 -11.59 -12.61 -4.82
CA PHE A 34 -10.67 -11.82 -5.64
C PHE A 34 -10.02 -12.71 -6.70
N ASN A 35 -9.93 -12.18 -7.90
CA ASN A 35 -9.20 -12.80 -9.00
C ASN A 35 -7.92 -12.00 -9.23
N SER A 36 -6.79 -12.68 -9.21
CA SER A 36 -5.49 -12.06 -9.39
C SER A 36 -5.28 -11.65 -10.84
N VAL A 37 -4.62 -10.50 -11.03
CA VAL A 37 -4.26 -9.96 -12.35
C VAL A 37 -2.77 -10.16 -12.61
N ALA A 38 -1.94 -9.68 -11.67
CA ALA A 38 -0.48 -9.74 -11.63
C ALA A 38 -0.01 -9.83 -10.15
N ASP A 39 1.22 -10.28 -9.89
CA ASP A 39 1.82 -10.31 -8.55
C ASP A 39 2.84 -9.20 -8.31
N ASP A 40 3.76 -8.94 -9.25
CA ASP A 40 4.86 -7.97 -9.07
C ASP A 40 4.88 -6.89 -10.16
N MET A 41 4.97 -7.28 -11.43
CA MET A 41 5.10 -6.36 -12.55
C MET A 41 3.80 -6.27 -13.36
N ALA A 42 3.12 -5.12 -13.23
CA ALA A 42 1.98 -4.77 -14.07
C ALA A 42 2.35 -3.74 -15.13
N PHE A 43 1.83 -3.91 -16.35
CA PHE A 43 2.12 -3.04 -17.48
C PHE A 43 0.92 -2.19 -17.90
N CYS A 44 1.15 -0.90 -18.16
CA CYS A 44 0.14 0.10 -18.52
C CYS A 44 0.28 0.55 -19.98
N HIS A 45 0.34 -0.38 -20.94
CA HIS A 45 0.64 -0.06 -22.34
C HIS A 45 -0.38 0.93 -22.95
N PRO A 46 0.03 1.92 -23.77
CA PRO A 46 -0.89 2.86 -24.42
C PRO A 46 -2.01 2.18 -25.23
N SER A 47 -1.74 1.06 -25.90
CA SER A 47 -2.74 0.35 -26.73
C SER A 47 -3.90 -0.25 -25.94
N VAL A 48 -3.76 -0.45 -24.63
CA VAL A 48 -4.84 -0.98 -23.77
C VAL A 48 -5.56 0.10 -22.99
N GLN A 49 -5.05 1.34 -22.99
CA GLN A 49 -5.69 2.46 -22.33
C GLN A 49 -6.95 2.90 -23.10
N LYS A 50 -7.92 3.45 -22.37
CA LYS A 50 -9.14 4.04 -22.93
C LYS A 50 -9.27 5.47 -22.45
N LYS A 51 -9.99 6.31 -23.21
CA LYS A 51 -10.33 7.68 -22.82
C LYS A 51 -11.52 7.70 -21.84
N ASP A 52 -11.53 6.80 -20.85
CA ASP A 52 -12.59 6.66 -19.85
C ASP A 52 -12.17 7.16 -18.47
N GLY A 53 -10.96 7.73 -18.35
CA GLY A 53 -10.39 8.30 -17.13
C GLY A 53 -9.85 7.27 -16.13
N LYS A 54 -9.73 5.99 -16.51
CA LYS A 54 -9.18 4.93 -15.66
C LYS A 54 -7.87 4.38 -16.21
N LEU A 55 -6.94 4.07 -15.32
CA LEU A 55 -5.74 3.32 -15.68
C LEU A 55 -6.12 1.88 -16.02
N ARG A 56 -5.55 1.32 -17.09
CA ARG A 56 -5.70 -0.10 -17.43
C ARG A 56 -4.36 -0.81 -17.33
N ILE A 57 -4.38 -1.98 -16.72
CA ILE A 57 -3.19 -2.82 -16.54
C ILE A 57 -3.38 -4.20 -17.16
N ILE A 58 -2.26 -4.78 -17.57
CA ILE A 58 -2.09 -6.20 -17.85
C ILE A 58 -0.93 -6.73 -17.00
N ASP A 59 -0.88 -8.03 -16.80
CA ASP A 59 0.31 -8.67 -16.25
C ASP A 59 1.48 -8.56 -17.25
N ALA A 60 2.67 -8.21 -16.75
CA ALA A 60 3.89 -8.21 -17.56
C ALA A 60 4.61 -9.57 -17.51
N GLU A 61 4.11 -10.51 -16.71
CA GLU A 61 4.78 -11.76 -16.36
C GLU A 61 4.00 -13.00 -16.82
N ASN A 62 4.74 -14.09 -17.05
CA ASN A 62 4.17 -15.41 -17.39
C ASN A 62 4.18 -16.38 -16.20
N ALA A 63 4.85 -16.01 -15.11
CA ALA A 63 4.95 -16.76 -13.87
C ALA A 63 5.23 -15.79 -12.72
N TRP A 64 4.87 -16.17 -11.51
CA TRP A 64 4.94 -15.34 -10.32
C TRP A 64 6.00 -15.87 -9.35
N PHE A 65 6.82 -14.96 -8.82
CA PHE A 65 7.98 -15.31 -8.00
C PHE A 65 7.71 -15.11 -6.50
N ILE A 66 6.92 -16.03 -5.94
CA ILE A 66 6.25 -15.83 -4.66
C ILE A 66 7.20 -16.13 -3.50
N ARG A 67 7.32 -15.17 -2.56
CA ARG A 67 8.01 -15.36 -1.27
C ARG A 67 7.10 -16.11 -0.30
N VAL A 68 7.65 -17.12 0.38
CA VAL A 68 6.89 -17.99 1.29
C VAL A 68 7.36 -17.94 2.74
N ASP A 69 8.22 -16.98 3.12
CA ASP A 69 8.77 -16.85 4.49
C ASP A 69 7.71 -16.68 5.59
N SER A 70 6.53 -16.15 5.25
CA SER A 70 5.41 -16.02 6.18
C SER A 70 4.64 -17.31 6.42
N ILE A 71 4.88 -18.36 5.63
CA ILE A 71 4.16 -19.65 5.71
C ILE A 71 5.06 -20.60 6.49
N LYS A 72 4.71 -20.84 7.75
CA LYS A 72 5.53 -21.61 8.70
C LYS A 72 4.90 -22.94 9.07
N GLN A 73 3.63 -23.12 8.77
CA GLN A 73 2.87 -24.33 9.00
C GLN A 73 1.69 -24.42 8.04
N TYR A 74 1.06 -25.58 8.02
CA TYR A 74 -0.19 -25.79 7.30
C TYR A 74 -1.28 -24.83 7.77
N GLY A 75 -2.01 -24.24 6.82
CA GLY A 75 -3.11 -23.31 7.08
C GLY A 75 -2.74 -21.84 7.07
N ASP A 76 -1.46 -21.49 6.97
CA ASP A 76 -0.99 -20.10 6.88
C ASP A 76 -1.36 -19.46 5.53
N ASP A 77 -1.35 -20.21 4.42
CA ASP A 77 -1.89 -19.77 3.13
C ASP A 77 -2.51 -20.94 2.35
N PRO A 78 -3.75 -21.35 2.68
CA PRO A 78 -4.37 -22.55 2.12
C PRO A 78 -4.48 -22.54 0.58
N SER A 79 -4.57 -21.36 -0.02
CA SER A 79 -4.64 -21.20 -1.47
C SER A 79 -3.31 -21.54 -2.13
N LEU A 80 -2.21 -20.97 -1.63
CA LEU A 80 -0.88 -21.26 -2.15
C LEU A 80 -0.47 -22.70 -1.84
N GLU A 81 -0.70 -23.16 -0.61
CA GLU A 81 -0.43 -24.54 -0.18
C GLU A 81 -1.08 -25.56 -1.13
N LYS A 82 -2.36 -25.37 -1.45
CA LYS A 82 -3.08 -26.23 -2.40
C LYS A 82 -2.42 -26.24 -3.78
N ASN A 83 -2.05 -25.08 -4.30
CA ASN A 83 -1.44 -24.94 -5.62
C ASN A 83 -0.02 -25.51 -5.69
N THR A 84 0.69 -25.62 -4.56
CA THR A 84 2.06 -26.13 -4.50
C THR A 84 2.14 -27.61 -4.13
N ILE A 85 1.19 -28.13 -3.34
CA ILE A 85 1.13 -29.54 -2.94
C ILE A 85 0.67 -30.43 -4.10
N ASN A 86 -0.28 -29.96 -4.91
CA ASN A 86 -0.78 -30.70 -6.07
C ASN A 86 -0.79 -29.80 -7.33
N PRO A 87 0.40 -29.48 -7.88
CA PRO A 87 0.50 -28.51 -8.94
C PRO A 87 0.09 -29.08 -10.31
N LEU A 88 -0.50 -28.25 -11.16
CA LEU A 88 -0.92 -28.63 -12.52
C LEU A 88 0.27 -28.85 -13.47
N SER A 89 1.47 -28.43 -13.07
CA SER A 89 2.72 -28.57 -13.82
C SER A 89 3.90 -28.55 -12.85
N PRO A 90 5.08 -29.04 -13.23
CA PRO A 90 6.28 -28.91 -12.40
C PRO A 90 6.52 -27.45 -11.96
N LEU A 91 6.84 -27.25 -10.68
CA LEU A 91 7.16 -25.96 -10.08
C LEU A 91 8.64 -25.91 -9.70
N LEU A 92 9.21 -24.71 -9.66
CA LEU A 92 10.55 -24.49 -9.11
C LEU A 92 10.44 -23.97 -7.67
N PHE A 93 11.03 -24.70 -6.74
CA PHE A 93 11.16 -24.32 -5.34
C PHE A 93 12.61 -23.89 -5.07
N LEU A 94 12.80 -22.75 -4.39
CA LEU A 94 14.10 -22.23 -4.01
C LEU A 94 14.15 -22.09 -2.49
N ASN A 95 15.22 -22.62 -1.88
CA ASN A 95 15.44 -22.64 -0.43
C ASN A 95 14.32 -23.34 0.35
N ILE A 96 13.73 -24.38 -0.24
CA ILE A 96 12.76 -25.28 0.39
C ILE A 96 13.40 -26.65 0.54
N GLU A 97 13.37 -27.19 1.74
CA GLU A 97 13.88 -28.52 2.07
C GLU A 97 12.87 -29.59 1.66
N THR A 98 13.31 -30.54 0.84
CA THR A 98 12.49 -31.68 0.39
C THR A 98 13.39 -32.83 -0.08
N GLN A 99 12.81 -34.01 -0.27
CA GLN A 99 13.49 -35.20 -0.78
C GLN A 99 13.05 -35.50 -2.22
N PRO A 100 13.91 -36.08 -3.08
CA PRO A 100 13.51 -36.51 -4.42
C PRO A 100 12.28 -37.43 -4.40
N GLY A 101 11.28 -37.13 -5.24
CA GLY A 101 10.03 -37.89 -5.32
C GLY A 101 9.01 -37.58 -4.21
N ALA A 102 9.35 -36.76 -3.22
CA ALA A 102 8.42 -36.31 -2.19
C ALA A 102 7.64 -35.05 -2.62
N THR A 103 6.56 -34.75 -1.90
CA THR A 103 5.87 -33.46 -2.01
C THR A 103 6.70 -32.39 -1.29
N ALA A 104 7.04 -31.30 -1.99
CA ALA A 104 7.66 -30.14 -1.39
C ALA A 104 6.62 -29.33 -0.60
N LEU A 105 6.88 -29.11 0.68
CA LEU A 105 6.01 -28.30 1.55
C LEU A 105 6.63 -26.92 1.69
N ILE A 106 5.91 -25.89 1.27
CA ILE A 106 6.45 -24.52 1.17
C ILE A 106 6.82 -23.87 2.51
N TRP A 107 6.43 -24.47 3.63
CA TRP A 107 6.85 -24.05 4.98
C TRP A 107 8.13 -24.73 5.49
N ASN A 108 8.65 -25.74 4.77
CA ASN A 108 9.92 -26.39 5.10
C ASN A 108 11.08 -25.57 4.55
N HIS A 109 11.34 -24.40 5.11
CA HIS A 109 12.43 -23.54 4.67
C HIS A 109 13.79 -24.18 5.01
N ILE A 110 14.75 -24.15 4.09
CA ILE A 110 16.15 -24.49 4.41
C ILE A 110 16.64 -23.55 5.51
N GLN A 111 17.50 -24.05 6.39
CA GLN A 111 18.15 -23.25 7.42
C GLN A 111 19.46 -22.64 6.91
N ASP A 112 19.61 -21.32 7.03
CA ASP A 112 20.89 -20.63 6.75
C ASP A 112 21.91 -20.96 7.87
N GLU A 113 21.43 -21.10 9.11
CA GLU A 113 22.16 -21.52 10.32
C GLU A 113 21.23 -22.38 11.19
N PRO A 114 21.74 -23.25 12.09
CA PRO A 114 20.90 -24.07 12.96
C PRO A 114 19.81 -23.25 13.70
N GLY A 115 18.54 -23.57 13.44
CA GLY A 115 17.38 -22.87 14.01
C GLY A 115 16.99 -21.55 13.34
N LYS A 116 17.69 -21.13 12.29
CA LYS A 116 17.45 -19.89 11.55
C LYS A 116 17.06 -20.20 10.10
N PRO A 117 15.75 -20.24 9.79
CA PRO A 117 15.29 -20.49 8.43
C PRO A 117 15.75 -19.36 7.48
N CYS A 118 15.97 -19.72 6.22
CA CYS A 118 16.23 -18.79 5.14
C CYS A 118 15.16 -17.68 5.16
N PRO A 119 15.55 -16.39 5.11
CA PRO A 119 14.59 -15.30 5.15
C PRO A 119 13.89 -15.10 3.79
N ASN A 120 14.36 -15.72 2.70
CA ASN A 120 13.84 -15.50 1.35
C ASN A 120 13.60 -16.81 0.56
N PRO A 121 12.85 -17.78 1.10
CA PRO A 121 12.38 -18.94 0.37
C PRO A 121 11.34 -18.54 -0.66
N ARG A 122 11.36 -19.19 -1.83
CA ARG A 122 10.56 -18.81 -2.98
C ARG A 122 9.99 -20.01 -3.71
N VAL A 123 8.84 -19.81 -4.35
CA VAL A 123 8.29 -20.74 -5.34
C VAL A 123 7.94 -19.95 -6.61
N ILE A 124 8.30 -20.50 -7.78
CA ILE A 124 7.86 -19.97 -9.06
C ILE A 124 6.57 -20.68 -9.46
N LEU A 125 5.48 -19.93 -9.52
CA LEU A 125 4.17 -20.43 -9.91
C LEU A 125 3.83 -19.95 -11.33
N PRO A 126 3.70 -20.84 -12.33
CA PRO A 126 3.24 -20.44 -13.64
C PRO A 126 1.88 -19.76 -13.54
N ARG A 127 1.73 -18.62 -14.22
CA ARG A 127 0.52 -17.80 -14.12
C ARG A 127 -0.75 -18.56 -14.48
N LYS A 128 -0.65 -19.44 -15.49
CA LYS A 128 -1.74 -20.34 -15.92
C LYS A 128 -2.20 -21.32 -14.85
N SER A 129 -1.37 -21.59 -13.84
CA SER A 129 -1.67 -22.50 -12.74
C SER A 129 -2.40 -21.79 -11.59
N VAL A 130 -2.55 -20.46 -11.65
CA VAL A 130 -3.28 -19.69 -10.66
C VAL A 130 -4.79 -19.75 -10.97
N PRO A 131 -5.63 -20.23 -10.04
CA PRO A 131 -7.06 -20.30 -10.26
C PRO A 131 -7.67 -18.92 -10.57
N ASN A 132 -8.54 -18.87 -11.57
CA ASN A 132 -9.31 -17.68 -11.96
C ASN A 132 -8.46 -16.44 -12.32
N VAL A 133 -7.20 -16.64 -12.73
CA VAL A 133 -6.34 -15.52 -13.16
C VAL A 133 -6.96 -14.73 -14.32
N VAL A 134 -6.89 -13.40 -14.26
CA VAL A 134 -7.53 -12.53 -15.25
C VAL A 134 -6.59 -12.28 -16.42
N ASN A 135 -6.91 -12.81 -17.60
CA ASN A 135 -6.06 -12.72 -18.81
C ASN A 135 -6.32 -11.50 -19.71
N ARG A 136 -7.19 -10.58 -19.30
CA ARG A 136 -7.58 -9.40 -20.10
C ARG A 136 -7.13 -8.11 -19.43
N PRO A 137 -6.98 -6.99 -20.16
CA PRO A 137 -6.78 -5.69 -19.54
C PRO A 137 -7.86 -5.37 -18.49
N VAL A 138 -7.42 -4.93 -17.31
CA VAL A 138 -8.29 -4.61 -16.18
C VAL A 138 -8.17 -3.12 -15.86
N SER A 139 -9.31 -2.45 -15.63
CA SER A 139 -9.31 -1.07 -15.12
C SER A 139 -8.98 -1.04 -13.64
N VAL A 140 -8.14 -0.10 -13.23
CA VAL A 140 -7.79 0.17 -11.85
C VAL A 140 -8.76 1.21 -11.30
N ASP A 141 -9.60 0.79 -10.36
CA ASP A 141 -10.48 1.69 -9.63
C ASP A 141 -9.77 2.29 -8.41
N ILE A 142 -8.94 1.49 -7.74
CA ILE A 142 -8.23 1.86 -6.52
C ILE A 142 -6.76 1.52 -6.70
N ARG A 143 -5.90 2.51 -6.48
CA ARG A 143 -4.45 2.36 -6.44
C ARG A 143 -3.96 2.60 -5.02
N SER A 144 -3.74 1.50 -4.30
CA SER A 144 -3.23 1.51 -2.93
C SER A 144 -1.71 1.70 -2.89
N PHE A 145 -1.24 2.38 -1.85
CA PHE A 145 0.14 2.39 -1.42
C PHE A 145 0.23 1.78 -0.02
N GLY A 146 1.13 0.81 0.16
CA GLY A 146 1.36 0.16 1.45
C GLY A 146 2.58 0.79 2.12
N ILE A 147 2.50 1.10 3.42
CA ILE A 147 3.62 1.61 4.22
C ILE A 147 3.87 0.69 5.41
N ARG A 148 5.14 0.36 5.67
CA ARG A 148 5.54 -0.37 6.88
C ARG A 148 5.61 0.60 8.05
N THR A 149 4.69 0.47 8.99
CA THR A 149 4.58 1.40 10.12
C THR A 149 5.22 0.81 11.38
N PRO A 150 6.22 1.50 11.99
CA PRO A 150 6.76 1.12 13.28
C PRO A 150 5.71 1.32 14.39
N VAL A 151 6.01 0.79 15.58
CA VAL A 151 5.22 1.10 16.78
C VAL A 151 5.37 2.60 17.10
N CYS A 152 4.29 3.25 17.51
CA CYS A 152 4.28 4.63 17.95
C CYS A 152 3.66 4.71 19.35
N THR A 153 4.33 5.38 20.28
CA THR A 153 3.77 5.76 21.60
C THR A 153 4.00 7.24 21.85
N LYS A 154 3.45 7.77 22.94
CA LYS A 154 3.76 9.13 23.41
C LYS A 154 5.23 9.28 23.83
N GLU A 155 5.78 8.26 24.49
CA GLU A 155 7.15 8.26 25.01
C GLU A 155 8.20 8.01 23.92
N ASN A 156 7.84 7.22 22.90
CA ASN A 156 8.67 6.91 21.74
C ASN A 156 7.86 7.15 20.44
N PRO A 157 7.67 8.43 20.05
CA PRO A 157 6.90 8.77 18.86
C PRO A 157 7.60 8.30 17.59
N SER A 158 6.82 7.91 16.60
CA SER A 158 7.29 7.48 15.28
C SER A 158 6.25 7.80 14.20
N TYR A 159 6.58 7.58 12.93
CA TYR A 159 5.62 7.78 11.82
C TYR A 159 4.52 6.70 11.75
N GLY A 160 4.41 5.81 12.76
CA GLY A 160 3.38 4.78 12.91
C GLY A 160 1.96 5.30 13.19
N ILE A 161 1.60 6.44 12.60
CA ILE A 161 0.40 7.24 12.87
C ILE A 161 -0.73 7.02 11.84
N VAL A 162 -0.55 6.06 10.93
CA VAL A 162 -1.53 5.73 9.88
C VAL A 162 -2.58 4.76 10.44
N GLY A 163 -3.85 5.13 10.29
CA GLY A 163 -4.99 4.28 10.61
C GLY A 163 -5.22 3.19 9.56
N LEU A 164 -6.27 2.38 9.73
CA LEU A 164 -6.55 1.17 8.93
C LEU A 164 -6.37 1.38 7.42
N PHE A 165 -6.88 2.49 6.89
CA PHE A 165 -6.41 3.06 5.64
C PHE A 165 -6.86 4.51 5.56
N HIS A 166 -6.20 5.27 4.71
CA HIS A 166 -6.49 6.66 4.39
C HIS A 166 -6.75 6.82 2.89
N VAL A 167 -7.44 7.88 2.49
CA VAL A 167 -7.66 8.24 1.08
C VAL A 167 -6.80 9.45 0.73
N LEU A 168 -6.06 9.37 -0.36
CA LEU A 168 -5.10 10.41 -0.74
C LEU A 168 -5.61 11.26 -1.90
N PRO A 169 -5.48 12.61 -1.82
CA PRO A 169 -5.47 13.48 -2.98
C PRO A 169 -4.47 12.98 -4.03
N PRO A 170 -4.75 13.14 -5.34
CA PRO A 170 -3.81 12.73 -6.39
C PRO A 170 -2.41 13.31 -6.22
N ALA A 171 -2.32 14.57 -5.78
CA ALA A 171 -1.05 15.23 -5.46
C ALA A 171 -0.27 14.52 -4.34
N LEU A 172 -0.93 14.18 -3.23
CA LEU A 172 -0.32 13.43 -2.13
C LEU A 172 0.02 11.99 -2.54
N ALA A 173 -0.83 11.34 -3.33
CA ALA A 173 -0.56 10.01 -3.87
C ALA A 173 0.70 10.00 -4.75
N TRP A 174 0.96 11.08 -5.49
CA TRP A 174 2.20 11.25 -6.23
C TRP A 174 3.40 11.40 -5.29
N LEU A 175 3.35 12.25 -4.25
CA LEU A 175 4.43 12.39 -3.28
C LEU A 175 4.81 11.06 -2.62
N TRP A 176 3.82 10.28 -2.18
CA TRP A 176 4.02 8.94 -1.60
C TRP A 176 4.68 7.95 -2.57
N ARG A 177 4.55 8.14 -3.89
CA ARG A 177 5.26 7.32 -4.89
C ARG A 177 6.72 7.75 -5.08
N LEU A 178 7.04 9.00 -4.75
CA LEU A 178 8.40 9.52 -4.84
C LEU A 178 9.23 9.20 -3.59
N VAL A 179 8.63 9.40 -2.42
CA VAL A 179 9.29 9.26 -1.12
C VAL A 179 8.35 8.57 -0.14
N ALA A 180 8.83 7.51 0.48
CA ALA A 180 8.10 6.78 1.52
C ALA A 180 9.11 6.25 2.53
N PRO A 181 8.88 6.28 3.85
CA PRO A 181 9.85 5.73 4.81
C PRO A 181 10.04 4.22 4.64
N ARG A 182 11.30 3.74 4.70
CA ARG A 182 11.60 2.31 4.82
C ARG A 182 11.23 1.84 6.22
N GLY A 183 10.40 0.80 6.29
CA GLY A 183 10.02 0.15 7.54
C GLY A 183 11.17 -0.47 8.32
N HIS A 184 10.98 -0.61 9.62
CA HIS A 184 11.78 -1.50 10.47
C HIS A 184 11.67 -2.94 9.93
N ASN A 185 12.81 -3.66 9.84
CA ASN A 185 12.93 -5.04 9.33
C ASN A 185 12.79 -5.23 7.80
N ASN A 186 13.49 -4.44 6.97
CA ASN A 186 13.70 -4.82 5.57
C ASN A 186 14.97 -5.71 5.46
N PRO A 187 14.87 -6.99 5.04
CA PRO A 187 16.04 -7.90 4.97
C PRO A 187 17.09 -7.49 3.91
N SER A 188 16.84 -6.43 3.14
CA SER A 188 17.77 -5.85 2.17
C SER A 188 18.60 -4.67 2.71
N ILE A 189 18.57 -4.41 4.02
CA ILE A 189 19.35 -3.32 4.65
C ILE A 189 20.79 -3.77 4.87
N VAL A 190 21.70 -3.16 4.13
CA VAL A 190 23.13 -3.07 4.45
C VAL A 190 23.39 -1.63 4.88
N GLY A 191 22.86 -1.20 6.03
CA GLY A 191 22.90 0.21 6.46
C GLY A 191 22.42 0.44 7.90
N SER A 192 23.06 1.38 8.60
CA SER A 192 22.85 1.66 10.02
C SER A 192 21.65 2.59 10.29
N GLY A 193 20.58 2.04 10.88
CA GLY A 193 19.76 2.68 11.93
C GLY A 193 18.87 3.89 11.61
N ASN A 194 19.00 4.59 10.49
CA ASN A 194 18.19 5.79 10.18
C ASN A 194 17.02 5.50 9.23
N MET A 195 15.97 6.32 9.33
CA MET A 195 14.80 6.28 8.47
C MET A 195 15.19 6.65 7.03
N GLU A 196 15.47 5.63 6.21
CA GLU A 196 15.81 5.77 4.80
C GLU A 196 14.57 5.79 3.91
N SER A 197 14.67 6.32 2.68
CA SER A 197 13.55 6.40 1.73
C SER A 197 13.37 5.14 0.86
N GLU A 198 12.15 4.61 0.84
CA GLU A 198 11.56 3.58 -0.03
C GLU A 198 11.23 4.12 -1.43
N GLY A 199 11.50 5.41 -1.68
CA GLY A 199 11.86 5.88 -3.03
C GLY A 199 13.06 5.13 -3.64
N VAL A 200 13.54 4.04 -3.01
CA VAL A 200 14.61 3.13 -3.42
C VAL A 200 14.25 1.66 -3.08
N GLY A 201 13.00 1.30 -2.72
CA GLY A 201 12.68 -0.03 -2.15
C GLY A 201 12.12 -1.10 -3.09
N SER A 202 11.43 -0.71 -4.16
CA SER A 202 10.86 -1.65 -5.14
C SER A 202 11.01 -1.14 -6.56
N TYR A 203 10.49 0.03 -6.89
CA TYR A 203 10.53 0.54 -8.27
C TYR A 203 11.87 1.20 -8.68
N TRP A 204 12.41 2.04 -7.81
CA TRP A 204 13.49 2.94 -8.14
C TRP A 204 14.88 2.30 -8.33
N PRO A 205 15.23 1.16 -7.69
CA PRO A 205 16.41 0.39 -8.07
C PRO A 205 16.40 0.01 -9.56
N PHE A 206 15.22 -0.25 -10.14
CA PHE A 206 15.06 -0.57 -11.56
C PHE A 206 15.00 0.66 -12.49
N ALA A 207 14.96 1.88 -11.93
CA ALA A 207 14.92 3.14 -12.67
C ALA A 207 16.16 4.02 -12.39
N THR A 208 17.32 3.38 -12.21
CA THR A 208 18.58 4.05 -11.86
C THR A 208 18.93 5.15 -12.87
N GLY A 209 19.20 6.36 -12.38
CA GLY A 209 19.52 7.52 -13.21
C GLY A 209 18.34 8.16 -13.94
N LYS A 210 17.11 7.66 -13.75
CA LYS A 210 15.89 8.14 -14.43
C LYS A 210 14.82 8.66 -13.46
N ARG A 211 15.26 9.14 -12.29
CA ARG A 211 14.36 9.63 -11.22
C ARG A 211 13.34 10.66 -11.71
N ILE A 212 13.81 11.73 -12.35
CA ILE A 212 12.95 12.84 -12.79
C ILE A 212 11.99 12.42 -13.93
N PRO A 213 12.45 11.76 -15.01
CA PRO A 213 11.54 11.26 -16.06
C PRO A 213 10.42 10.37 -15.53
N HIS A 214 10.73 9.48 -14.59
CA HIS A 214 9.72 8.59 -14.00
C HIS A 214 8.77 9.32 -13.05
N ALA A 215 9.26 10.31 -12.29
CA ALA A 215 8.40 11.17 -11.48
C ALA A 215 7.38 11.90 -12.36
N ASN A 216 7.82 12.46 -13.50
CA ASN A 216 6.95 13.11 -14.48
C ASN A 216 5.96 12.12 -15.13
N MET A 217 6.42 10.93 -15.50
CA MET A 217 5.56 9.89 -16.09
C MET A 217 4.47 9.43 -15.12
N LEU A 218 4.80 9.24 -13.84
CA LEU A 218 3.82 8.92 -12.81
C LEU A 218 2.82 10.06 -12.58
N LEU A 219 3.29 11.31 -12.56
CA LEU A 219 2.42 12.47 -12.42
C LEU A 219 1.42 12.55 -13.58
N LYS A 220 1.92 12.42 -14.81
CA LYS A 220 1.08 12.40 -16.02
C LYS A 220 0.05 11.27 -15.95
N GLN A 221 0.47 10.06 -15.57
CA GLN A 221 -0.46 8.93 -15.42
C GLN A 221 -1.55 9.21 -14.38
N ILE A 222 -1.22 9.82 -13.24
CA ILE A 222 -2.18 10.17 -12.20
C ILE A 222 -3.20 11.20 -12.72
N ILE A 223 -2.74 12.24 -13.41
CA ILE A 223 -3.60 13.29 -13.98
C ILE A 223 -4.48 12.74 -15.09
N ASP A 224 -3.93 11.94 -16.00
CA ASP A 224 -4.66 11.37 -17.14
C ASP A 224 -5.65 10.26 -16.72
N THR A 225 -5.64 9.84 -15.45
CA THR A 225 -6.53 8.80 -14.91
C THR A 225 -7.34 9.29 -13.70
N PRO A 226 -8.13 10.36 -13.84
CA PRO A 226 -8.77 11.05 -12.72
C PRO A 226 -9.76 10.18 -11.96
N ARG A 227 -10.27 9.09 -12.55
CA ARG A 227 -11.23 8.18 -11.88
C ARG A 227 -10.56 7.07 -11.08
N THR A 228 -9.25 7.17 -10.84
CA THR A 228 -8.51 6.28 -9.94
C THR A 228 -8.52 6.86 -8.54
N THR A 229 -9.02 6.12 -7.56
CA THR A 229 -8.92 6.49 -6.13
C THR A 229 -7.59 6.03 -5.57
N PHE A 230 -6.91 6.89 -4.80
CA PHE A 230 -5.64 6.54 -4.16
C PHE A 230 -5.84 6.32 -2.67
N THR A 231 -5.20 5.28 -2.14
CA THR A 231 -5.27 4.96 -0.70
C THR A 231 -3.89 4.73 -0.11
N LEU A 232 -3.74 5.02 1.18
CA LEU A 232 -2.56 4.73 1.98
C LEU A 232 -2.93 3.71 3.06
N VAL A 233 -2.12 2.66 3.20
CA VAL A 233 -2.45 1.52 4.07
C VAL A 233 -1.24 1.11 4.89
N PRO A 234 -1.34 1.06 6.23
CA PRO A 234 -0.26 0.55 7.06
C PRO A 234 -0.13 -0.97 6.94
N ASN A 235 1.07 -1.45 7.18
CA ASN A 235 1.33 -2.85 7.50
C ASN A 235 2.25 -2.90 8.74
N GLN A 236 2.36 -4.07 9.36
CA GLN A 236 2.98 -4.28 10.67
C GLN A 236 2.13 -3.70 11.81
N ASN A 237 2.04 -2.38 11.98
CA ASN A 237 1.40 -1.77 13.15
C ASN A 237 0.40 -0.65 12.82
N ILE A 238 -0.62 -0.46 13.67
CA ILE A 238 -1.43 0.77 13.72
C ILE A 238 -1.25 1.34 15.12
N GLY A 239 -0.39 2.36 15.27
CA GLY A 239 0.03 2.83 16.58
C GLY A 239 0.72 1.71 17.37
N VAL A 240 0.15 1.31 18.51
CA VAL A 240 0.67 0.22 19.36
C VAL A 240 0.13 -1.17 19.00
N TRP A 241 -0.75 -1.26 18.00
CA TRP A 241 -1.42 -2.51 17.64
C TRP A 241 -0.71 -3.21 16.49
N GLU A 242 -0.21 -4.41 16.72
CA GLU A 242 0.30 -5.29 15.69
C GLU A 242 -0.86 -5.86 14.84
N VAL A 243 -0.85 -5.55 13.55
CA VAL A 243 -1.91 -5.91 12.59
C VAL A 243 -1.39 -6.69 11.38
N GLY A 244 -0.07 -6.68 11.12
CA GLY A 244 0.53 -7.34 9.96
C GLY A 244 0.00 -6.78 8.63
N PHE A 245 -0.37 -7.64 7.67
CA PHE A 245 -0.93 -7.24 6.37
C PHE A 245 -2.46 -7.05 6.36
N LYS A 246 -3.12 -7.26 7.50
CA LYS A 246 -4.59 -7.23 7.59
C LYS A 246 -5.23 -5.91 7.14
N PRO A 247 -4.65 -4.71 7.38
CA PRO A 247 -5.28 -3.47 6.94
C PRO A 247 -5.54 -3.43 5.42
N GLN A 248 -4.60 -3.94 4.62
CA GLN A 248 -4.76 -4.04 3.17
C GLN A 248 -5.90 -4.99 2.77
N LEU A 249 -6.03 -6.11 3.48
CA LEU A 249 -7.08 -7.09 3.23
C LEU A 249 -8.47 -6.54 3.62
N LEU A 250 -8.57 -5.90 4.78
CA LEU A 250 -9.80 -5.29 5.27
C LEU A 250 -10.24 -4.09 4.42
N MET A 251 -9.30 -3.27 3.95
CA MET A 251 -9.57 -2.22 2.99
C MET A 251 -10.12 -2.80 1.68
N ARG A 252 -9.50 -3.87 1.14
CA ARG A 252 -9.99 -4.54 -0.08
C ARG A 252 -11.40 -5.08 0.09
N GLU A 253 -11.69 -5.74 1.22
CA GLU A 253 -13.04 -6.19 1.55
C GLU A 253 -14.03 -5.01 1.53
N TYR A 254 -13.68 -3.92 2.21
CA TYR A 254 -14.55 -2.75 2.33
C TYR A 254 -14.83 -2.08 0.98
N LEU A 255 -13.77 -1.75 0.23
CA LEU A 255 -13.89 -0.99 -1.00
C LEU A 255 -14.52 -1.81 -2.14
N THR A 256 -14.31 -3.14 -2.15
CA THR A 256 -14.95 -4.01 -3.16
C THR A 256 -16.47 -4.04 -3.02
N ARG A 257 -16.98 -4.06 -1.78
CA ARG A 257 -18.43 -4.00 -1.52
C ARG A 257 -19.03 -2.66 -1.87
N ARG A 258 -18.28 -1.59 -1.62
CA ARG A 258 -18.69 -0.23 -1.94
C ARG A 258 -18.72 0.02 -3.44
N GLY A 259 -17.80 -0.59 -4.18
CA GLY A 259 -17.57 -0.30 -5.60
C GLY A 259 -17.16 1.16 -5.81
N ALA A 260 -17.69 1.79 -6.86
CA ALA A 260 -17.39 3.18 -7.21
C ALA A 260 -18.17 4.23 -6.38
N ALA A 261 -18.94 3.82 -5.36
CA ALA A 261 -19.75 4.76 -4.58
C ALA A 261 -18.85 5.69 -3.74
N ARG A 262 -19.09 7.00 -3.83
CA ARG A 262 -18.34 8.03 -3.08
C ARG A 262 -18.47 7.81 -1.58
N LEU A 263 -17.39 8.01 -0.80
CA LEU A 263 -17.49 8.14 0.67
C LEU A 263 -18.52 9.22 1.02
N LYS A 264 -19.33 9.00 2.06
CA LYS A 264 -20.24 10.05 2.52
C LYS A 264 -19.43 11.18 3.16
N ASN A 265 -19.90 12.41 3.07
CA ASN A 265 -19.15 13.57 3.61
C ASN A 265 -18.89 13.46 5.12
N ASP A 266 -19.77 12.80 5.88
CA ASP A 266 -19.61 12.53 7.32
C ASP A 266 -18.68 11.34 7.62
N GLN A 267 -18.34 10.54 6.61
CA GLN A 267 -17.59 9.30 6.79
C GLN A 267 -16.08 9.52 6.88
N TYR A 268 -15.57 10.62 6.35
CA TYR A 268 -14.15 10.94 6.34
C TYR A 268 -13.91 12.40 6.71
N GLN A 269 -12.68 12.72 7.09
CA GLN A 269 -12.25 14.08 7.40
C GLN A 269 -10.77 14.25 7.04
N PRO A 270 -10.28 15.48 6.86
CA PRO A 270 -8.85 15.74 6.80
C PRO A 270 -8.12 15.07 7.96
N ALA A 271 -7.08 14.29 7.67
CA ALA A 271 -6.22 13.75 8.72
C ALA A 271 -5.44 14.88 9.38
N ARG A 272 -5.16 14.72 10.68
CA ARG A 272 -4.39 15.70 11.46
C ARG A 272 -2.99 15.96 10.88
N CYS A 273 -2.38 14.95 10.27
CA CYS A 273 -1.22 15.12 9.40
C CYS A 273 -1.69 15.20 7.93
N PRO A 274 -1.58 16.38 7.25
CA PRO A 274 -2.06 16.53 5.88
C PRO A 274 -1.44 15.55 4.89
N LEU A 275 -0.19 15.12 5.09
CA LEU A 275 0.49 14.13 4.24
C LEU A 275 -0.23 12.78 4.20
N LEU A 276 -1.07 12.47 5.20
CA LEU A 276 -1.84 11.23 5.22
C LEU A 276 -3.17 11.32 4.46
N GLY A 277 -3.54 12.50 3.94
CA GLY A 277 -4.80 12.72 3.25
C GLY A 277 -5.99 12.63 4.20
N TYR A 278 -7.04 11.90 3.80
CA TYR A 278 -8.27 11.79 4.56
C TYR A 278 -8.31 10.52 5.41
N GLU A 279 -8.67 10.68 6.68
CA GLU A 279 -8.91 9.58 7.61
C GLU A 279 -10.42 9.31 7.75
N LEU A 280 -10.76 8.09 8.21
CA LEU A 280 -12.14 7.68 8.35
C LEU A 280 -12.69 7.97 9.75
N ASN A 281 -13.90 8.52 9.81
CA ASN A 281 -14.66 8.70 11.04
C ASN A 281 -15.25 7.37 11.54
N TYR A 282 -15.71 6.53 10.61
CA TYR A 282 -16.21 5.20 10.90
C TYR A 282 -16.05 4.26 9.70
N LEU A 283 -15.89 2.98 10.00
CA LEU A 283 -15.89 1.91 9.01
C LEU A 283 -16.66 0.72 9.55
N THR A 284 -17.50 0.12 8.70
CA THR A 284 -18.30 -1.05 9.04
C THR A 284 -18.15 -2.08 7.92
N LEU A 285 -17.79 -3.30 8.29
CA LEU A 285 -17.63 -4.44 7.41
C LEU A 285 -18.67 -5.50 7.77
N GLU A 286 -19.68 -5.71 6.92
CA GLU A 286 -20.73 -6.70 7.15
C GLU A 286 -21.36 -6.61 8.56
N GLY A 287 -21.68 -5.38 9.00
CA GLY A 287 -22.24 -5.10 10.33
C GLY A 287 -21.20 -4.97 11.46
N SER A 288 -19.96 -5.43 11.27
CA SER A 288 -18.90 -5.24 12.26
C SER A 288 -18.28 -3.85 12.16
N LYS A 289 -18.43 -3.05 13.22
CA LYS A 289 -17.81 -1.74 13.33
C LYS A 289 -16.33 -1.87 13.67
N ILE A 290 -15.47 -1.22 12.91
CA ILE A 290 -14.06 -1.10 13.27
C ILE A 290 -13.93 -0.06 14.38
N PRO A 291 -13.28 -0.38 15.52
CA PRO A 291 -13.10 0.57 16.60
C PRO A 291 -12.31 1.80 16.15
N SER A 292 -12.71 2.98 16.62
CA SER A 292 -12.14 4.26 16.17
C SER A 292 -10.63 4.36 16.37
N ARG A 293 -10.06 3.71 17.40
CA ARG A 293 -8.60 3.66 17.65
C ARG A 293 -7.77 2.96 16.57
N PHE A 294 -8.40 2.15 15.71
CA PHE A 294 -7.76 1.60 14.51
C PHE A 294 -7.91 2.52 13.30
N LEU A 295 -8.82 3.50 13.32
CA LEU A 295 -9.03 4.46 12.23
C LEU A 295 -8.26 5.76 12.46
N LYS A 296 -8.24 6.21 13.72
CA LYS A 296 -7.66 7.45 14.22
C LYS A 296 -6.67 7.10 15.33
N VAL A 297 -5.39 7.05 14.98
CA VAL A 297 -4.34 6.51 15.86
C VAL A 297 -4.20 7.31 17.16
N TYR A 298 -4.43 8.62 17.12
CA TYR A 298 -4.44 9.49 18.30
C TYR A 298 -5.55 9.18 19.32
N ASN A 299 -6.53 8.32 18.99
CA ASN A 299 -7.51 7.82 19.95
C ASN A 299 -6.98 6.66 20.81
N GLN A 300 -5.75 6.18 20.56
CA GLN A 300 -5.08 5.21 21.41
C GLN A 300 -4.54 5.93 22.65
N PRO A 301 -4.90 5.50 23.88
CA PRO A 301 -4.44 6.14 25.12
C PRO A 301 -2.92 6.26 25.23
N GLU A 302 -2.19 5.29 24.67
CA GLU A 302 -0.74 5.19 24.71
C GLU A 302 -0.04 6.15 23.73
N ILE A 303 -0.80 6.89 22.93
CA ILE A 303 -0.30 7.82 21.91
C ILE A 303 -0.82 9.23 22.17
N GLY A 304 -2.16 9.37 22.23
CA GLY A 304 -2.82 10.68 22.31
C GLY A 304 -2.47 11.60 21.14
N LEU A 305 -2.85 12.87 21.27
CA LEU A 305 -2.52 13.89 20.25
C LEU A 305 -1.02 14.20 20.21
N GLU A 306 -0.36 14.23 21.36
CA GLU A 306 1.06 14.59 21.48
C GLU A 306 1.98 13.60 20.77
N GLY A 307 1.82 12.29 21.03
CA GLY A 307 2.60 11.26 20.35
C GLY A 307 2.32 11.23 18.85
N TYR A 308 1.06 11.45 18.45
CA TYR A 308 0.68 11.54 17.05
C TYR A 308 1.35 12.73 16.35
N ASP A 309 1.32 13.92 16.96
CA ASP A 309 1.87 15.15 16.38
C ASP A 309 3.40 15.09 16.26
N ALA A 310 4.08 14.52 17.25
CA ALA A 310 5.50 14.23 17.16
C ALA A 310 5.81 13.25 16.02
N GLY A 311 5.00 12.19 15.87
CA GLY A 311 5.09 11.26 14.73
C GLY A 311 4.84 11.91 13.38
N ALA A 312 3.91 12.86 13.31
CA ALA A 312 3.61 13.64 12.11
C ALA A 312 4.79 14.53 11.72
N GLU A 313 5.47 15.14 12.70
CA GLU A 313 6.64 15.97 12.43
C GLU A 313 7.82 15.16 11.90
N ILE A 314 8.08 13.98 12.48
CA ILE A 314 9.08 13.03 11.96
C ILE A 314 8.80 12.70 10.48
N LEU A 315 7.53 12.44 10.14
CA LEU A 315 7.14 12.15 8.77
C LEU A 315 7.33 13.37 7.85
N ARG A 316 6.97 14.57 8.29
CA ARG A 316 7.14 15.81 7.50
C ARG A 316 8.60 16.08 7.20
N GLU A 317 9.48 16.00 8.19
CA GLU A 317 10.91 16.25 8.01
C GLU A 317 11.55 15.22 7.07
N PHE A 318 11.11 13.96 7.14
CA PHE A 318 11.50 12.96 6.15
C PHE A 318 11.08 13.36 4.73
N PHE A 319 9.82 13.76 4.52
CA PHE A 319 9.33 14.19 3.19
C PHE A 319 10.11 15.40 2.67
N LYS A 320 10.30 16.44 3.48
CA LYS A 320 11.05 17.64 3.09
C LYS A 320 12.49 17.30 2.70
N THR A 321 13.16 16.45 3.46
CA THR A 321 14.54 16.04 3.16
C THR A 321 14.63 15.26 1.84
N GLU A 322 13.73 14.30 1.64
CA GLU A 322 13.80 13.41 0.49
C GLU A 322 13.33 14.06 -0.82
N LEU A 323 12.32 14.94 -0.76
CA LEU A 323 11.77 15.59 -1.95
C LEU A 323 12.71 16.61 -2.59
N GLN A 324 13.64 17.19 -1.84
CA GLN A 324 14.68 18.08 -2.41
C GLN A 324 15.46 17.42 -3.55
N LYS A 325 15.61 16.09 -3.52
CA LYS A 325 16.31 15.30 -4.54
C LYS A 325 15.62 15.33 -5.90
N TYR A 326 14.35 15.74 -5.96
CA TYR A 326 13.53 15.83 -7.16
C TYR A 326 13.48 17.24 -7.78
N LEU A 327 13.89 18.28 -7.05
CA LEU A 327 13.91 19.67 -7.52
C LEU A 327 15.04 19.90 -8.53
N LYS A 328 14.81 19.47 -9.77
CA LYS A 328 15.70 19.62 -10.93
C LYS A 328 14.94 20.32 -12.06
N ALA A 329 15.68 20.93 -12.99
CA ALA A 329 15.11 21.71 -14.09
C ALA A 329 14.08 20.93 -14.93
N ASP A 330 14.26 19.62 -15.10
CA ASP A 330 13.38 18.78 -15.93
C ASP A 330 12.10 18.31 -15.21
N LEU A 331 11.91 18.65 -13.93
CA LEU A 331 10.67 18.31 -13.22
C LEU A 331 9.51 19.18 -13.75
N LEU A 332 8.36 18.56 -13.99
CA LEU A 332 7.15 19.30 -14.40
C LEU A 332 6.78 20.38 -13.38
N GLN A 333 6.24 21.51 -13.85
CA GLN A 333 5.90 22.65 -12.99
C GLN A 333 4.81 22.28 -11.99
N THR A 334 3.83 21.46 -12.39
CA THR A 334 2.84 20.88 -11.47
C THR A 334 3.51 20.04 -10.39
N GLY A 335 4.51 19.23 -10.75
CA GLY A 335 5.27 18.43 -9.78
C GLY A 335 6.03 19.32 -8.79
N LYS A 336 6.64 20.40 -9.28
CA LYS A 336 7.29 21.40 -8.42
C LYS A 336 6.30 22.05 -7.46
N ARG A 337 5.12 22.48 -7.93
CA ARG A 337 4.05 23.04 -7.08
C ARG A 337 3.63 22.10 -5.96
N ILE A 338 3.50 20.80 -6.25
CA ILE A 338 3.16 19.79 -5.22
C ILE A 338 4.28 19.66 -4.19
N ILE A 339 5.55 19.68 -4.61
CA ILE A 339 6.69 19.65 -3.69
C ILE A 339 6.72 20.92 -2.84
N ASP A 340 6.54 22.09 -3.44
CA ASP A 340 6.52 23.39 -2.74
C ASP A 340 5.40 23.42 -1.69
N ALA A 341 4.21 22.89 -2.01
CA ALA A 341 3.11 22.72 -1.05
C ALA A 341 3.53 21.83 0.15
N CYS A 342 4.28 20.75 -0.08
CA CYS A 342 4.83 19.94 0.99
C CYS A 342 5.85 20.70 1.85
N MET A 343 6.72 21.49 1.23
CA MET A 343 7.72 22.30 1.96
C MET A 343 7.06 23.36 2.83
N SER A 344 5.93 23.92 2.39
CA SER A 344 5.16 24.95 3.11
C SER A 344 4.14 24.40 4.11
N ASN A 345 4.14 23.07 4.38
CA ASN A 345 3.16 22.42 5.26
C ASN A 345 1.69 22.65 4.84
N ALA A 346 1.42 22.60 3.53
CA ALA A 346 0.09 22.82 2.98
C ALA A 346 -0.98 21.90 3.59
N THR A 347 -2.18 22.46 3.70
CA THR A 347 -3.43 21.78 4.02
C THR A 347 -3.87 20.85 2.89
N ILE A 348 -4.83 19.97 3.16
CA ILE A 348 -5.34 19.04 2.16
C ILE A 348 -6.11 19.79 1.05
N GLU A 349 -6.78 20.87 1.42
CA GLU A 349 -7.50 21.76 0.52
C GLU A 349 -6.54 22.38 -0.51
N GLU A 350 -5.40 22.91 -0.08
CA GLU A 350 -4.35 23.43 -0.97
C GLU A 350 -3.79 22.36 -1.91
N TYR A 351 -3.66 21.10 -1.48
CA TYR A 351 -3.28 20.00 -2.39
C TYR A 351 -4.35 19.72 -3.45
N ASN A 352 -5.63 19.79 -3.08
CA ASN A 352 -6.74 19.59 -4.01
C ASN A 352 -6.86 20.76 -5.01
N GLU A 353 -6.41 21.97 -4.67
CA GLU A 353 -6.32 23.08 -5.63
C GLU A 353 -5.27 22.83 -6.72
N ILE A 354 -4.23 22.02 -6.45
CA ILE A 354 -3.21 21.67 -7.45
C ILE A 354 -3.71 20.57 -8.39
N ILE A 355 -4.20 19.46 -7.84
CA ILE A 355 -4.86 18.39 -8.60
C ILE A 355 -6.11 17.95 -7.83
N PRO A 356 -7.32 18.30 -8.31
CA PRO A 356 -8.55 17.99 -7.63
C PRO A 356 -8.76 16.49 -7.44
N MET A 357 -9.15 16.12 -6.23
CA MET A 357 -9.64 14.78 -5.96
C MET A 357 -11.00 14.59 -6.64
N SER A 358 -11.13 13.53 -7.45
CA SER A 358 -12.27 13.31 -8.33
C SER A 358 -13.58 12.89 -7.66
N PHE A 359 -13.73 13.02 -6.34
CA PHE A 359 -15.00 12.73 -5.68
C PHE A 359 -16.14 13.60 -6.21
N GLU A 360 -15.89 14.67 -6.95
CA GLU A 360 -16.93 15.54 -7.48
C GLU A 360 -17.55 15.05 -8.81
N TYR A 361 -16.94 14.13 -9.56
CA TYR A 361 -17.38 13.69 -10.90
C TYR A 361 -18.07 14.80 -11.73
N GLU A 362 -17.45 15.97 -11.83
CA GLU A 362 -17.52 16.63 -13.13
C GLU A 362 -16.56 15.86 -14.04
N TYR A 363 -16.98 15.58 -15.27
CA TYR A 363 -16.16 14.93 -16.30
C TYR A 363 -15.03 15.88 -16.73
N SER A 364 -14.15 16.22 -15.80
CA SER A 364 -12.96 17.00 -16.06
C SER A 364 -11.90 16.05 -16.58
N PHE A 365 -11.79 15.99 -17.91
CA PHE A 365 -10.71 15.31 -18.62
C PHE A 365 -9.49 16.24 -18.73
N ASN A 366 -9.11 16.90 -17.64
CA ASN A 366 -7.91 17.72 -17.61
C ASN A 366 -6.70 16.83 -17.89
N ARG A 367 -5.88 17.24 -18.86
CA ARG A 367 -4.59 16.62 -19.14
C ARG A 367 -3.49 17.39 -18.44
N ILE A 368 -2.31 16.77 -18.34
CA ILE A 368 -1.14 17.46 -17.79
C ILE A 368 -0.90 18.82 -18.48
N GLU A 369 -1.16 18.92 -19.78
CA GLU A 369 -0.96 20.16 -20.53
C GLU A 369 -1.84 21.32 -20.01
N ASP A 370 -3.05 21.04 -19.51
CA ASP A 370 -3.96 22.06 -18.95
C ASP A 370 -3.40 22.66 -17.65
N TYR A 371 -2.79 21.80 -16.81
CA TYR A 371 -2.15 22.23 -15.56
C TYR A 371 -0.88 23.03 -15.83
N GLU A 372 -0.06 22.60 -16.79
CA GLU A 372 1.19 23.29 -17.13
C GLU A 372 0.92 24.67 -17.77
N GLN A 373 -0.14 24.84 -18.58
CA GLN A 373 -0.53 26.11 -19.20
C GLN A 373 -1.12 27.13 -18.21
N SER A 374 -1.88 26.68 -17.21
CA SER A 374 -2.48 27.56 -16.19
C SER A 374 -1.44 28.42 -15.44
N SER A 375 -0.20 27.94 -15.37
CA SER A 375 0.95 28.59 -14.74
C SER A 375 1.45 29.84 -15.46
N TYR A 376 1.13 30.02 -16.75
CA TYR A 376 1.60 31.17 -17.55
C TYR A 376 0.70 32.41 -17.43
N LYS A 377 -0.42 32.33 -16.70
CA LYS A 377 -1.33 33.48 -16.50
C LYS A 377 -0.98 34.35 -15.28
N TYR A 378 0.04 33.99 -14.51
CA TYR A 378 0.58 34.79 -13.41
C TYR A 378 2.09 34.96 -13.56
N VAL A 379 2.50 35.70 -14.60
CA VAL A 379 3.82 36.33 -14.72
C VAL A 379 3.62 37.82 -14.93
#